data_AF-A0A355UQF1-F1
#
_entry.id   AF-A0A355UQF1-F1
#
_cell.length_a   1.000
_cell.length_b   1.000
_cell.length_c   1.000
_cell.angle_alpha   90.00
_cell.angle_beta   90.00
_cell.angle_gamma   90.00
#
_symmetry.space_group_name_H-M   'P 1'
#
loop_
_entity.id
_entity.type
_entity.pdbx_description
1 polymer ?
#
loop_
_entity_poly.entity_id
_entity_poly.type
_entity_poly.pdbx_seq_one_letter_code
_entity_poly.pdbx_strand_id
1 'polypeptide(L)'
;NHDIRIASQFCFDHGDQADASFFYNDDANKTTPTFQFQKMLAQHWGDQVLKTESQNIPSIHVQGADDSVEMPKLTFTAARGKDKKVFVMVVNRTNDSDVTTKIATGLDCTEGKLHQLKGSNGWDSTDAAVSTKTVDPSKALSFPRASVSILEIQLQ
;
A
#
# COMPACT_ATOMS: atom_id res chain seq x y z
N ASN A 1 6.47 -8.06 10.98
CA ASN A 1 7.92 -7.75 10.86
C ASN A 1 8.70 -8.87 10.17
N HIS A 2 8.21 -10.12 10.22
CA HIS A 2 8.83 -11.25 9.50
C HIS A 2 8.42 -11.29 8.02
N ASP A 3 7.16 -11.00 7.68
CA ASP A 3 6.65 -11.20 6.30
C ASP A 3 7.18 -10.21 5.27
N ILE A 4 7.33 -8.92 5.63
CA ILE A 4 7.93 -7.91 4.73
C ILE A 4 9.43 -8.18 4.55
N ARG A 5 10.13 -8.63 5.61
CA ARG A 5 11.54 -8.99 5.50
C ARG A 5 11.72 -10.25 4.64
N ILE A 6 10.84 -11.24 4.74
CA ILE A 6 10.86 -12.42 3.88
C ILE A 6 10.59 -12.04 2.42
N ALA A 7 9.62 -11.16 2.17
CA ALA A 7 9.33 -10.67 0.81
C ALA A 7 10.52 -9.89 0.22
N SER A 8 11.21 -9.07 1.02
CA SER A 8 12.43 -8.38 0.59
C SER A 8 13.62 -9.34 0.44
N GLN A 9 13.81 -10.31 1.34
CA GLN A 9 14.90 -11.29 1.30
C GLN A 9 14.79 -12.21 0.07
N PHE A 10 13.58 -12.63 -0.29
CA PHE A 10 13.33 -13.43 -1.49
C PHE A 10 13.81 -12.73 -2.77
N CYS A 11 13.66 -11.40 -2.86
CA CYS A 11 14.12 -10.59 -3.98
C CYS A 11 15.65 -10.43 -4.03
N PHE A 12 16.37 -10.51 -2.91
CA PHE A 12 17.83 -10.31 -2.87
C PHE A 12 18.63 -11.61 -3.04
N ASP A 13 18.05 -12.77 -2.72
CA ASP A 13 18.74 -14.06 -2.81
C ASP A 13 18.77 -14.64 -4.25
N HIS A 14 18.12 -13.99 -5.23
CA HIS A 14 18.06 -14.41 -6.64
C HIS A 14 18.41 -13.26 -7.59
N GLY A 15 19.67 -12.80 -7.59
CA GLY A 15 20.13 -11.60 -8.31
C GLY A 15 19.69 -11.47 -9.78
N ASP A 16 19.63 -12.57 -10.55
CA ASP A 16 19.17 -12.54 -11.94
C ASP A 16 17.64 -12.43 -12.08
N GLN A 17 16.86 -12.81 -11.06
CA GLN A 17 15.42 -12.57 -10.98
C GLN A 17 15.09 -11.20 -10.35
N ALA A 18 16.04 -10.61 -9.64
CA ALA A 18 15.87 -9.31 -9.00
C ALA A 18 15.72 -8.20 -10.05
N ASP A 19 16.54 -8.20 -11.11
CA ASP A 19 16.46 -7.17 -12.15
C ASP A 19 15.15 -7.22 -12.94
N ALA A 20 14.69 -8.41 -13.35
CA ALA A 20 13.37 -8.58 -13.99
C ALA A 20 12.18 -8.27 -13.04
N SER A 21 12.41 -8.38 -11.73
CA SER A 21 11.42 -7.99 -10.71
C SER A 21 11.32 -6.48 -10.55
N PHE A 22 12.32 -5.71 -11.00
CA PHE A 22 12.36 -4.25 -10.84
C PHE A 22 12.27 -3.47 -12.15
N PHE A 23 12.66 -4.07 -13.27
CA PHE A 23 12.68 -3.47 -14.60
C PHE A 23 12.11 -4.43 -15.64
N TYR A 24 11.28 -3.90 -16.54
CA TYR A 24 10.73 -4.68 -17.64
C TYR A 24 11.76 -4.85 -18.76
N ASN A 25 11.99 -6.09 -19.17
CA ASN A 25 12.90 -6.43 -20.29
C ASN A 25 14.27 -5.75 -20.15
N ASP A 26 14.79 -5.68 -18.93
CA ASP A 26 16.08 -5.04 -18.59
C ASP A 26 16.19 -3.55 -18.97
N ASP A 27 15.05 -2.87 -19.18
CA ASP A 27 15.01 -1.43 -19.44
C ASP A 27 14.88 -0.66 -18.12
N ALA A 28 15.99 -0.05 -17.69
CA ALA A 28 16.06 0.76 -16.46
C ALA A 28 15.06 1.94 -16.42
N ASN A 29 14.52 2.36 -17.57
CA ASN A 29 13.48 3.40 -17.64
C ASN A 29 12.06 2.85 -17.46
N LYS A 30 11.88 1.53 -17.52
CA LYS A 30 10.60 0.85 -17.37
C LYS A 30 10.57 0.05 -16.08
N THR A 31 10.34 0.74 -14.98
CA THR A 31 10.24 0.12 -13.66
C THR A 31 8.96 -0.71 -13.52
N THR A 32 9.02 -1.80 -12.77
CA THR A 32 7.86 -2.63 -12.42
C THR A 32 7.01 -2.00 -11.30
N PRO A 33 5.75 -2.44 -11.14
CA PRO A 33 4.92 -2.14 -9.96
C PRO A 33 5.63 -2.48 -8.64
N THR A 34 6.37 -3.59 -8.60
CA THR A 34 7.16 -4.00 -7.43
C THR A 34 8.23 -2.96 -7.09
N PHE A 35 8.97 -2.46 -8.08
CA PHE A 35 9.94 -1.39 -7.87
C PHE A 35 9.26 -0.12 -7.32
N GLN A 36 8.15 0.29 -7.94
CA GLN A 36 7.41 1.48 -7.52
C GLN A 36 6.88 1.34 -6.09
N PHE A 37 6.42 0.15 -5.71
CA PHE A 37 6.00 -0.15 -4.34
C PHE A 37 7.15 -0.06 -3.34
N GLN A 38 8.29 -0.71 -3.63
CA GLN A 38 9.47 -0.68 -2.75
C GLN A 38 10.02 0.74 -2.60
N LYS A 39 10.06 1.51 -3.69
CA LYS A 39 10.43 2.92 -3.66
C LYS A 39 9.48 3.74 -2.79
N MET A 40 8.17 3.54 -2.93
CA MET A 40 7.16 4.22 -2.10
C MET A 40 7.34 3.91 -0.62
N LEU A 41 7.59 2.64 -0.26
CA LEU A 41 7.88 2.22 1.11
C LEU A 41 9.16 2.86 1.65
N ALA A 42 10.24 2.86 0.86
CA ALA A 42 11.51 3.43 1.29
C ALA A 42 11.42 4.94 1.57
N GLN A 43 10.53 5.65 0.86
CA GLN A 43 10.33 7.10 0.99
C GLN A 43 9.28 7.49 2.04
N HIS A 44 8.26 6.64 2.24
CA HIS A 44 7.06 6.99 2.99
C HIS A 44 6.67 5.90 4.01
N TRP A 45 7.64 5.37 4.75
CA TRP A 45 7.35 4.41 5.80
C TRP A 45 8.13 4.68 7.09
N GLY A 46 7.55 4.27 8.21
CA GLY A 46 8.14 4.41 9.53
C GLY A 46 8.92 3.18 9.98
N ASP A 47 9.78 3.34 10.97
CA ASP A 47 10.58 2.27 11.59
C ASP A 47 9.87 1.60 12.77
N GLN A 48 8.86 2.24 13.36
CA GLN A 48 8.09 1.71 14.49
C GLN A 48 6.65 1.39 14.09
N VAL A 49 6.32 0.10 13.95
CA VAL A 49 4.94 -0.34 13.70
C VAL A 49 4.05 -0.01 14.90
N LEU A 50 2.90 0.59 14.61
CA LEU A 50 1.87 0.94 15.59
C LEU A 50 0.81 -0.15 15.66
N LYS A 51 0.16 -0.30 16.82
CA LYS A 51 -1.02 -1.16 16.94
C LYS A 51 -2.14 -0.57 16.08
N THR A 52 -2.69 -1.37 15.18
CA THR A 52 -3.87 -1.02 14.38
C THR A 52 -5.03 -1.93 14.77
N GLU A 53 -6.22 -1.35 14.81
CA GLU A 53 -7.46 -2.09 15.00
C GLU A 53 -8.36 -1.83 13.79
N SER A 54 -9.03 -2.87 13.33
CA SER A 54 -9.91 -2.85 12.16
C SER A 54 -11.31 -3.19 12.60
N GLN A 55 -12.26 -2.28 12.36
CA GLN A 55 -13.67 -2.48 12.66
C GLN A 55 -14.49 -2.28 11.39
N ASN A 56 -15.48 -3.17 11.18
CA ASN A 56 -16.46 -3.07 10.09
C ASN A 56 -15.86 -2.98 8.67
N ILE A 57 -14.71 -3.60 8.43
CA ILE A 57 -14.16 -3.69 7.06
C ILE A 57 -14.98 -4.75 6.31
N PRO A 58 -15.60 -4.42 5.15
CA PRO A 58 -16.31 -5.42 4.36
C PRO A 58 -15.35 -6.50 3.86
N SER A 59 -15.81 -7.74 3.80
CA SER A 59 -15.04 -8.86 3.22
C SER A 59 -15.37 -9.08 1.75
N ILE A 60 -14.49 -9.81 1.07
CA ILE A 60 -14.71 -10.46 -0.21
C ILE A 60 -14.53 -11.96 -0.05
N HIS A 61 -15.38 -12.69 -0.78
CA HIS A 61 -15.23 -14.12 -0.94
C HIS A 61 -14.18 -14.39 -2.00
N VAL A 62 -13.09 -15.06 -1.62
CA VAL A 62 -12.07 -15.52 -2.56
C VAL A 62 -12.26 -17.02 -2.74
N GLN A 63 -12.53 -17.44 -3.97
CA GLN A 63 -12.70 -18.85 -4.31
C GLN A 63 -11.43 -19.37 -4.98
N GLY A 64 -10.78 -20.32 -4.34
CA GLY A 64 -9.74 -21.15 -4.92
C GLY A 64 -10.32 -22.33 -5.70
N ALA A 65 -9.43 -23.19 -6.21
CA ALA A 65 -9.84 -24.39 -6.94
C ALA A 65 -10.66 -25.36 -6.07
N ASP A 66 -10.30 -25.49 -4.79
CA ASP A 66 -10.89 -26.49 -3.88
C ASP A 66 -11.52 -25.88 -2.61
N ASP A 67 -11.25 -24.60 -2.30
CA ASP A 67 -11.65 -23.94 -1.05
C ASP A 67 -12.09 -22.50 -1.28
N SER A 68 -12.71 -21.91 -0.27
CA SER A 68 -12.96 -20.48 -0.24
C SER A 68 -12.60 -19.83 1.10
N VAL A 69 -12.16 -18.57 1.02
CA VAL A 69 -11.71 -17.78 2.17
C VAL A 69 -12.34 -16.40 2.10
N GLU A 70 -12.90 -15.97 3.22
CA GLU A 70 -13.29 -14.57 3.40
C GLU A 70 -12.07 -13.72 3.71
N MET A 71 -11.79 -12.73 2.86
CA MET A 71 -10.70 -11.79 3.06
C MET A 71 -11.25 -10.37 3.17
N PRO A 72 -10.71 -9.52 4.07
CA PRO A 72 -11.14 -8.13 4.14
C PRO A 72 -10.78 -7.39 2.84
N LYS A 73 -11.70 -6.55 2.34
CA LYS A 73 -11.48 -5.70 1.15
C LYS A 73 -10.29 -4.77 1.32
N LEU A 74 -10.14 -4.25 2.54
CA LEU A 74 -9.05 -3.37 2.92
C LEU A 74 -8.19 -4.01 4.00
N THR A 75 -6.88 -3.84 3.92
CA THR A 75 -5.99 -4.10 5.05
C THR A 75 -5.21 -2.85 5.41
N PHE A 76 -5.00 -2.65 6.71
CA PHE A 76 -4.37 -1.45 7.27
C PHE A 76 -3.18 -1.82 8.13
N THR A 77 -2.11 -1.07 7.99
CA THR A 77 -1.01 -1.06 8.94
C THR A 77 -0.50 0.35 9.10
N ALA A 78 0.00 0.68 10.29
CA ALA A 78 0.50 2.00 10.58
C ALA A 78 1.89 1.92 11.18
N ALA A 79 2.70 2.93 10.90
CA ALA A 79 4.01 3.07 11.49
C ALA A 79 4.26 4.53 11.88
N ARG A 80 5.01 4.72 12.96
CA ARG A 80 5.61 6.00 13.30
C ARG A 80 6.96 6.08 12.61
N GLY A 81 7.20 7.21 11.96
CA GLY A 81 8.53 7.53 11.43
C GLY A 81 9.19 8.62 12.24
N LYS A 82 10.34 9.07 11.72
CA LYS A 82 11.10 10.19 12.26
C LYS A 82 10.31 11.49 12.13
N ASP A 83 10.78 12.52 12.82
CA ASP A 83 10.27 13.90 12.72
C ASP A 83 8.77 14.03 12.99
N LYS A 84 8.27 13.26 13.97
CA LYS A 84 6.85 13.21 14.34
C LYS A 84 5.90 12.86 13.18
N LYS A 85 6.30 11.98 12.26
CA LYS A 85 5.41 11.50 11.20
C LYS A 85 4.68 10.22 11.58
N VAL A 86 3.45 10.08 11.09
CA VAL A 86 2.68 8.84 11.11
C VAL A 86 2.33 8.46 9.69
N PHE A 87 2.58 7.20 9.36
CA PHE A 87 2.26 6.60 8.08
C PHE A 87 1.17 5.56 8.28
N VAL A 88 0.12 5.60 7.47
CA VAL A 88 -0.91 4.56 7.42
C VAL A 88 -0.94 3.98 6.03
N MET A 89 -0.51 2.73 5.89
CA MET A 89 -0.63 1.98 4.64
C MET A 89 -1.98 1.29 4.58
N VAL A 90 -2.65 1.45 3.44
CA VAL A 90 -3.93 0.84 3.10
C VAL A 90 -3.77 0.06 1.81
N VAL A 91 -4.17 -1.20 1.82
CA VAL A 91 -4.21 -2.03 0.60
C VAL A 91 -5.68 -2.26 0.26
N ASN A 92 -6.11 -1.83 -0.92
CA ASN A 92 -7.41 -2.22 -1.46
C ASN A 92 -7.23 -3.44 -2.34
N ARG A 93 -7.68 -4.60 -1.84
CA ARG A 93 -7.52 -5.90 -2.48
C ARG A 93 -8.49 -6.15 -3.63
N THR A 94 -9.56 -5.35 -3.75
CA THR A 94 -10.59 -5.61 -4.76
C THR A 94 -10.17 -5.06 -6.11
N ASN A 95 -10.30 -5.86 -7.18
CA ASN A 95 -10.09 -5.41 -8.56
C ASN A 95 -11.29 -4.63 -9.12
N ASP A 96 -12.45 -4.71 -8.48
CA ASP A 96 -13.72 -4.32 -9.10
C ASP A 96 -14.19 -2.92 -8.69
N SER A 97 -13.76 -2.42 -7.53
CA SER A 97 -14.24 -1.13 -7.03
C SER A 97 -13.26 -0.39 -6.13
N ASP A 98 -13.38 0.94 -6.17
CA ASP A 98 -12.76 1.83 -5.20
C ASP A 98 -13.51 1.70 -3.87
N VAL A 99 -12.76 1.75 -2.76
CA VAL A 99 -13.35 1.71 -1.42
C VAL A 99 -13.12 3.05 -0.74
N THR A 100 -14.20 3.71 -0.35
CA THR A 100 -14.14 4.95 0.43
C THR A 100 -14.38 4.65 1.90
N THR A 101 -13.44 5.03 2.76
CA THR A 101 -13.57 4.86 4.21
C THR A 101 -12.81 5.92 4.99
N LYS A 102 -13.18 6.11 6.26
CA LYS A 102 -12.48 7.01 7.17
C LYS A 102 -11.39 6.24 7.93
N ILE A 103 -10.18 6.78 7.92
CA ILE A 103 -9.10 6.30 8.78
C ILE A 103 -9.15 7.09 10.08
N ALA A 104 -9.58 6.45 11.17
CA ALA A 104 -9.55 7.05 12.49
C ALA A 104 -8.11 7.00 13.04
N THR A 105 -7.34 8.05 12.79
CA THR A 105 -5.95 8.15 13.26
C THR A 105 -5.85 8.52 14.73
N GLY A 106 -6.92 9.08 15.32
CA GLY A 106 -6.90 9.68 16.65
C GLY A 106 -6.08 10.96 16.74
N LEU A 107 -5.69 11.53 15.58
CA LEU A 107 -4.88 12.73 15.47
C LEU A 107 -5.76 13.88 14.98
N ASP A 108 -5.57 15.06 15.57
CA ASP A 108 -6.17 16.29 15.05
C ASP A 108 -5.29 16.82 13.91
N CYS A 109 -5.63 16.43 12.68
CA CYS A 109 -4.89 16.79 11.48
C CYS A 109 -5.83 16.93 10.29
N THR A 110 -5.75 18.09 9.62
CA THR A 110 -6.57 18.44 8.46
C THR A 110 -5.79 18.45 7.15
N GLU A 111 -4.48 18.17 7.19
CA GLU A 111 -3.62 18.11 6.01
C GLU A 111 -2.65 16.93 6.09
N GLY A 112 -2.72 16.04 5.11
CA GLY A 112 -1.78 14.94 4.92
C GLY A 112 -1.48 14.72 3.44
N LYS A 113 -0.51 13.84 3.16
CA LYS A 113 -0.20 13.41 1.79
C LYS A 113 -0.65 11.98 1.60
N LEU A 114 -1.43 11.72 0.55
CA LEU A 114 -1.81 10.37 0.16
C LEU A 114 -1.01 9.97 -1.08
N HIS A 115 -0.10 9.03 -0.90
CA HIS A 115 0.68 8.38 -1.96
C HIS A 115 -0.07 7.13 -2.41
N GLN A 116 -0.38 6.99 -3.69
CA GLN A 116 -1.20 5.90 -4.21
C GLN A 116 -0.51 5.24 -5.39
N LEU A 117 -0.15 3.96 -5.23
CA LEU A 117 0.28 3.08 -6.31
C LEU A 117 -0.94 2.36 -6.88
N LYS A 118 -1.20 2.60 -8.17
CA LYS A 118 -2.24 1.89 -8.94
C LYS A 118 -1.86 1.86 -10.42
N GLY A 119 -2.46 0.94 -11.18
CA GLY A 119 -2.37 0.93 -12.64
C GLY A 119 -3.75 0.85 -13.30
N SER A 120 -3.77 0.81 -14.63
CA SER A 120 -5.01 0.87 -15.41
C SER A 120 -5.86 -0.41 -15.34
N ASN A 121 -5.21 -1.56 -15.18
CA ASN A 121 -5.81 -2.89 -15.19
C ASN A 121 -5.81 -3.59 -13.80
N GLY A 122 -5.87 -2.81 -12.72
CA GLY A 122 -5.88 -3.36 -11.35
C GLY A 122 -4.58 -4.10 -11.01
N TRP A 123 -4.66 -5.28 -10.38
CA TRP A 123 -3.48 -6.03 -9.93
C TRP A 123 -2.60 -6.55 -11.08
N ASP A 124 -3.16 -6.68 -12.27
CA ASP A 124 -2.44 -7.16 -13.46
C ASP A 124 -1.81 -6.02 -14.29
N SER A 125 -1.77 -4.81 -13.71
CA SER A 125 -1.26 -3.63 -14.40
C SER A 125 0.26 -3.65 -14.53
N THR A 126 0.77 -3.48 -15.75
CA THR A 126 2.20 -3.25 -15.97
C THR A 126 2.59 -1.77 -15.88
N ASP A 127 1.62 -0.87 -15.94
CA ASP A 127 1.76 0.59 -15.96
C ASP A 127 1.59 1.24 -14.58
N ALA A 128 1.64 0.45 -13.50
CA ALA A 128 1.37 0.97 -12.16
C ALA A 128 2.38 2.05 -11.76
N ALA A 129 1.87 3.18 -11.30
CA ALA A 129 2.67 4.34 -10.92
C ALA A 129 2.19 4.94 -9.60
N VAL A 130 3.11 5.57 -8.88
CA VAL A 130 2.79 6.31 -7.66
C VAL A 130 2.33 7.71 -8.02
N SER A 131 1.14 8.07 -7.54
CA SER A 131 0.62 9.44 -7.56
C SER A 131 0.56 9.98 -6.13
N THR A 132 0.75 11.29 -5.96
CA THR A 132 0.65 11.94 -4.64
C THR A 132 -0.37 13.05 -4.70
N LYS A 133 -1.23 13.15 -3.68
CA LYS A 133 -2.17 14.26 -3.53
C LYS A 133 -2.28 14.69 -2.07
N THR A 134 -2.52 15.98 -1.85
CA THR A 134 -2.88 16.51 -0.53
C THR A 134 -4.32 16.10 -0.20
N VAL A 135 -4.53 15.63 1.03
CA VAL A 135 -5.83 15.19 1.53
C VAL A 135 -6.09 15.73 2.92
N ASP A 136 -7.34 15.68 3.35
CA ASP A 136 -7.77 15.93 4.72
C ASP A 136 -7.98 14.57 5.43
N PRO A 137 -7.06 14.15 6.34
CA PRO A 137 -7.16 12.88 7.05
C PRO A 137 -8.38 12.76 7.97
N SER A 138 -9.03 13.87 8.33
CA SER A 138 -10.22 13.87 9.18
C SER A 138 -11.49 13.39 8.44
N LYS A 139 -11.45 13.38 7.10
CA LYS A 139 -12.53 12.98 6.20
C LYS A 139 -12.38 11.54 5.72
N ALA A 140 -13.43 11.02 5.07
CA ALA A 140 -13.34 9.76 4.35
C ALA A 140 -12.44 9.91 3.12
N LEU A 141 -11.57 8.94 2.91
CA LEU A 141 -10.63 8.88 1.79
C LEU A 141 -11.01 7.74 0.85
N SER A 142 -10.83 7.97 -0.46
CA SER A 142 -11.03 6.94 -1.48
C SER A 142 -9.73 6.21 -1.80
N PHE A 143 -9.77 4.89 -1.68
CA PHE A 143 -8.71 3.96 -2.02
C PHE A 143 -9.06 3.24 -3.32
N PRO A 144 -8.33 3.52 -4.42
CA PRO A 144 -8.61 2.92 -5.71
C PRO A 144 -8.63 1.40 -5.67
N ARG A 145 -9.41 0.77 -6.54
CA ARG A 145 -9.35 -0.69 -6.75
C ARG A 145 -7.91 -1.14 -6.98
N ALA A 146 -7.54 -2.30 -6.44
CA ALA A 146 -6.25 -2.94 -6.61
C ALA A 146 -5.07 -1.98 -6.47
N SER A 147 -4.99 -1.36 -5.30
CA SER A 147 -4.01 -0.31 -5.02
C SER A 147 -3.38 -0.47 -3.66
N VAL A 148 -2.20 0.13 -3.53
CA VAL A 148 -1.57 0.38 -2.25
C VAL A 148 -1.48 1.88 -2.05
N SER A 149 -1.99 2.36 -0.92
CA SER A 149 -1.95 3.77 -0.55
C SER A 149 -1.19 3.95 0.76
N ILE A 150 -0.39 5.01 0.88
CA ILE A 150 0.24 5.44 2.12
C ILE A 150 -0.24 6.85 2.44
N LEU A 151 -0.90 7.00 3.57
CA LEU A 151 -1.25 8.29 4.14
C LEU A 151 -0.11 8.73 5.08
N GLU A 152 0.58 9.80 4.71
CA GLU A 152 1.60 10.49 5.50
C GLU A 152 0.98 11.67 6.25
N ILE A 153 1.13 11.69 7.56
CA ILE A 153 0.61 12.72 8.47
C ILE A 153 1.76 13.28 9.30
N GLN A 154 1.88 14.60 9.30
CA GLN A 154 2.79 15.33 10.18
C GLN A 154 2.06 15.67 11.49
N LEU A 155 2.59 15.20 12.63
CA LEU A 155 2.10 15.63 13.93
C LEU A 155 2.64 17.03 14.24
N GLN A 156 1.81 17.87 14.87
CA GLN A 156 2.22 19.18 15.38
C GLN A 156 3.13 19.06 16.61
#